data_AF-A0A932WNA2-F1
#
_entry.id   AF-A0A932WNA2-F1
#
_cell.length_a   1.000
_cell.length_b   1.000
_cell.length_c   1.000
_cell.angle_alpha   90.00
_cell.angle_beta   90.00
_cell.angle_gamma   90.00
#
_symmetry.space_group_name_H-M   'P 1'
#
loop_
_entity.id
_entity.type
_entity.pdbx_description
1 polymer ?
#
loop_
_entity_poly.entity_id
_entity_poly.type
_entity_poly.pdbx_seq_one_letter_code
_entity_poly.pdbx_strand_id
1 'polypeptide(L)'
;MLLANFAPATRDALIERGHNVKVCEIRGADSQNPNRKCLATPSPPNEIDIFVVRDTRPVARTETPGRMGDIFAGGFVDEMRSRVGSVGNTKTFCNQIMANGGTCVFFVGNPDGFLLRYADVGIARKTDTRLFPRRTAYRWPETEAYRPLVAFIERHYETPEVYLGLGLERGMHRIHHLLEDSIGTPYVIAGPPFPSTAPKGFVICLPDYGDAPDVLHDLLATVLPDLSPHLFPFQEDQGWLREPEFRHPEAVVLEGRRITMENEMRRAVGELEREIQALEEPESHLRRLLTTGGDALVKAVEASLNGLFALTGATDAKLRHERGGLRLDWKDRFVLIQVAGSERELRGDVVNQLDDRRYQFLKSLGAPVETVHSLVVANFDFRKRADPRKRGPMFGDEIAAVHERLLQAHHGAMSGWDLFRVIRAQQRRDIALMPDDVLRVLTAVGLFDFDTFIAAQRGA
;
A
#
# COMPACT_ATOMS: atom_id res chain seq x y z
N MET A 1 5.71 -4.33 -17.66
CA MET A 1 5.43 -4.37 -19.12
C MET A 1 3.95 -4.09 -19.47
N LEU A 2 3.02 -3.96 -18.51
CA LEU A 2 1.60 -3.65 -18.76
C LEU A 2 1.19 -2.17 -18.57
N LEU A 3 2.12 -1.26 -18.27
CA LEU A 3 1.81 0.07 -17.72
C LEU A 3 2.07 1.25 -18.66
N ALA A 4 2.31 1.00 -19.95
CA ALA A 4 2.68 2.03 -20.93
C ALA A 4 1.50 2.61 -21.75
N ASN A 5 0.27 2.13 -21.54
CA ASN A 5 -0.86 2.38 -22.46
C ASN A 5 -1.91 3.38 -21.95
N PHE A 6 -1.72 3.99 -20.78
CA PHE A 6 -2.77 4.81 -20.15
C PHE A 6 -3.12 6.05 -20.99
N ALA A 7 -2.13 6.80 -21.49
CA ALA A 7 -2.39 8.03 -22.22
C ALA A 7 -3.01 7.81 -23.62
N PRO A 8 -2.54 6.86 -24.46
CA PRO A 8 -3.16 6.62 -25.77
C PRO A 8 -4.57 6.03 -25.67
N ALA A 9 -4.77 4.96 -24.89
CA ALA A 9 -6.08 4.29 -24.81
C ALA A 9 -7.16 5.18 -24.19
N THR A 10 -6.81 5.92 -23.12
CA THR A 10 -7.75 6.87 -22.50
C THR A 10 -8.05 8.03 -23.43
N ARG A 11 -7.04 8.57 -24.14
CA ARG A 11 -7.25 9.63 -25.12
C ARG A 11 -8.18 9.17 -26.24
N ASP A 12 -7.90 8.00 -26.83
CA ASP A 12 -8.67 7.46 -27.94
C ASP A 12 -10.12 7.20 -27.50
N ALA A 13 -10.34 6.62 -26.32
CA ALA A 13 -11.67 6.43 -25.74
C ALA A 13 -12.42 7.75 -25.50
N LEU A 14 -11.73 8.82 -25.11
CA LEU A 14 -12.35 10.14 -24.92
C LEU A 14 -12.67 10.83 -26.24
N ILE A 15 -11.80 10.70 -27.24
CA ILE A 15 -12.03 11.21 -28.60
C ILE A 15 -13.22 10.48 -29.25
N GLU A 16 -13.29 9.14 -29.11
CA GLU A 16 -14.43 8.34 -29.56
C GLU A 16 -15.74 8.76 -28.89
N ARG A 17 -15.67 9.23 -27.63
CA ARG A 17 -16.80 9.78 -26.88
C ARG A 17 -17.04 11.28 -27.16
N GLY A 18 -16.35 11.87 -28.15
CA GLY A 18 -16.58 13.22 -28.65
C GLY A 18 -15.91 14.35 -27.86
N HIS A 19 -14.96 14.05 -26.95
CA HIS A 19 -14.28 15.06 -26.14
C HIS A 19 -13.05 15.62 -26.87
N ASN A 20 -12.89 16.95 -26.85
CA ASN A 20 -11.70 17.62 -27.37
C ASN A 20 -10.64 17.75 -26.27
N VAL A 21 -9.86 16.68 -26.07
CA VAL A 21 -8.89 16.56 -24.97
C VAL A 21 -7.46 16.34 -25.47
N LYS A 22 -6.52 17.01 -24.82
CA LYS A 22 -5.09 16.75 -24.95
C LYS A 22 -4.59 16.04 -23.71
N VAL A 23 -4.34 14.74 -23.82
CA VAL A 23 -3.80 13.93 -22.72
C VAL A 23 -2.27 13.89 -22.81
N CYS A 24 -1.61 14.37 -21.77
CA CYS A 24 -0.15 14.41 -21.65
C CYS A 24 0.30 13.60 -20.42
N GLU A 25 1.13 12.58 -20.62
CA GLU A 25 1.75 11.85 -19.51
C GLU A 25 3.11 12.48 -19.18
N ILE A 26 3.35 12.92 -17.94
CA ILE A 26 4.63 13.48 -17.51
C ILE A 26 5.38 12.41 -16.72
N ARG A 27 6.45 11.86 -17.30
CA ARG A 27 7.35 10.88 -16.66
C ARG A 27 8.64 11.52 -16.14
N GLY A 28 8.93 11.35 -14.86
CA GLY A 28 10.08 11.95 -14.20
C GLY A 28 11.42 11.23 -14.46
N ALA A 29 12.02 11.36 -15.66
CA ALA A 29 13.47 11.12 -15.86
C ALA A 29 14.03 11.44 -17.26
N ASP A 30 13.24 11.48 -18.34
CA ASP A 30 13.86 11.52 -19.68
C ASP A 30 14.32 12.93 -20.09
N SER A 31 15.64 13.14 -20.17
CA SER A 31 16.25 14.35 -20.74
C SER A 31 16.10 14.45 -22.27
N GLN A 32 15.61 13.39 -22.92
CA GLN A 32 15.26 13.33 -24.35
C GLN A 32 13.76 13.11 -24.61
N ASN A 33 12.89 13.41 -23.63
CA ASN A 33 11.48 13.00 -23.66
C ASN A 33 10.66 13.66 -24.80
N PRO A 34 9.93 12.88 -25.63
CA PRO A 34 8.92 13.42 -26.56
C PRO A 34 7.86 14.33 -25.91
N ASN A 35 7.68 14.25 -24.59
CA ASN A 35 6.79 15.14 -23.83
C ASN A 35 7.22 16.61 -23.78
N ARG A 36 8.47 16.96 -24.16
CA ARG A 36 8.85 18.37 -24.40
C ARG A 36 8.01 19.01 -25.50
N LYS A 37 7.55 18.24 -26.51
CA LYS A 37 6.63 18.75 -27.55
C LYS A 37 5.23 19.03 -27.00
N CYS A 38 4.72 18.17 -26.11
CA CYS A 38 3.39 18.36 -25.51
C CYS A 38 3.29 19.66 -24.70
N LEU A 39 4.36 20.02 -23.99
CA LEU A 39 4.44 21.25 -23.18
C LEU A 39 4.88 22.50 -23.99
N ALA A 40 5.27 22.35 -25.25
CA ALA A 40 5.82 23.46 -26.05
C ALA A 40 4.75 24.25 -26.82
N THR A 41 3.53 23.73 -26.95
CA THR A 41 2.46 24.36 -27.72
C THR A 41 1.24 24.52 -26.82
N PRO A 42 0.85 25.76 -26.47
CA PRO A 42 -0.37 26.00 -25.72
C PRO A 42 -1.56 25.52 -26.54
N SER A 43 -2.49 24.85 -25.88
CA SER A 43 -3.70 24.34 -26.51
C SER A 43 -4.65 25.50 -26.85
N PRO A 44 -5.41 25.42 -27.96
CA PRO A 44 -6.46 26.38 -28.28
C PRO A 44 -7.46 26.52 -27.11
N PRO A 45 -8.16 27.66 -27.01
CA PRO A 45 -9.03 28.00 -25.87
C PRO A 45 -10.21 27.04 -25.62
N ASN A 46 -10.48 26.08 -26.51
CA ASN A 46 -11.58 25.10 -26.42
C ASN A 46 -11.06 23.66 -26.30
N GLU A 47 -9.81 23.47 -25.89
CA GLU A 47 -9.21 22.15 -25.66
C GLU A 47 -8.88 21.99 -24.17
N ILE A 48 -9.22 20.83 -23.62
CA ILE A 48 -8.95 20.51 -22.21
C ILE A 48 -7.62 19.80 -22.12
N ASP A 49 -6.69 20.40 -21.37
CA ASP A 49 -5.39 19.80 -21.11
C ASP A 49 -5.45 18.89 -19.87
N ILE A 50 -5.27 17.59 -20.08
CA ILE A 50 -5.25 16.57 -19.03
C ILE A 50 -3.82 16.11 -18.83
N PHE A 51 -3.28 16.34 -17.64
CA PHE A 51 -1.93 15.93 -17.28
C PHE A 51 -1.98 14.75 -16.32
N VAL A 52 -1.32 13.67 -16.70
CA VAL A 52 -1.10 12.50 -15.84
C VAL A 52 0.36 12.55 -15.41
N VAL A 53 0.62 12.88 -14.15
CA VAL A 53 1.99 12.94 -13.63
C VAL A 53 2.32 11.59 -13.01
N ARG A 54 3.43 10.97 -13.42
CA ARG A 54 3.97 9.72 -12.85
C ARG A 54 5.48 9.84 -12.64
N ASP A 55 5.96 9.69 -11.40
CA ASP A 55 7.41 9.46 -11.16
C ASP A 55 7.67 7.95 -11.16
N THR A 56 8.73 7.54 -11.83
CA THR A 56 9.14 6.13 -11.93
C THR A 56 10.42 5.85 -11.15
N ARG A 57 10.94 6.83 -10.38
CA ARG A 57 12.18 6.66 -9.62
C ARG A 57 11.90 6.04 -8.25
N PRO A 58 12.60 4.97 -7.86
CA PRO A 58 12.55 4.48 -6.50
C PRO A 58 13.23 5.47 -5.55
N VAL A 59 12.54 5.93 -4.51
CA VAL A 59 13.14 6.71 -3.43
C VAL A 59 13.92 5.78 -2.50
N ALA A 60 15.22 6.02 -2.35
CA ALA A 60 16.01 5.40 -1.30
C ALA A 60 15.49 5.89 0.06
N ARG A 61 14.85 5.00 0.83
CA ARG A 61 14.43 5.29 2.21
C ARG A 61 15.67 5.42 3.09
N THR A 62 15.93 6.61 3.64
CA THR A 62 16.84 6.80 4.76
C THR A 62 16.07 6.62 6.07
N GLU A 63 16.49 5.66 6.88
CA GLU A 63 15.90 5.34 8.18
C GLU A 63 16.56 6.17 9.28
N THR A 64 16.02 7.34 9.64
CA THR A 64 16.20 7.91 10.99
C THR A 64 15.18 9.01 11.29
N PRO A 65 14.46 8.96 12.43
CA PRO A 65 13.61 10.05 12.89
C PRO A 65 14.46 11.04 13.71
N GLY A 66 14.94 12.10 13.07
CA GLY A 66 15.65 13.22 13.69
C GLY A 66 15.09 14.55 13.21
N ARG A 67 15.01 15.53 14.12
CA ARG A 67 14.40 16.86 13.99
C ARG A 67 14.45 17.47 12.57
N MET A 68 13.26 17.72 12.01
CA MET A 68 13.04 18.59 10.84
C MET A 68 13.52 20.01 11.17
N GLY A 69 14.69 20.39 10.66
CA GLY A 69 15.23 21.73 10.81
C GLY A 69 16.35 22.02 9.80
N ASP A 70 17.34 21.13 9.67
CA ASP A 70 18.63 21.55 9.08
C ASP A 70 19.23 20.59 8.04
N ILE A 71 18.44 19.86 7.24
CA ILE A 71 19.00 18.96 6.19
C ILE A 71 18.35 19.18 4.81
N PHE A 72 18.22 20.43 4.40
CA PHE A 72 18.02 20.78 2.97
C PHE A 72 18.76 22.07 2.62
N ALA A 73 20.09 22.04 2.73
CA ALA A 73 20.96 23.02 2.11
C ALA A 73 21.99 22.30 1.22
N GLY A 74 21.89 22.51 -0.09
CA GLY A 74 22.95 22.23 -1.06
C GLY A 74 22.84 20.88 -1.79
N GLY A 75 22.75 20.93 -3.12
CA GLY A 75 22.94 19.77 -4.00
C GLY A 75 21.92 19.73 -5.14
N PHE A 76 20.69 19.29 -4.84
CA PHE A 76 19.69 19.01 -5.87
C PHE A 76 19.12 20.27 -6.56
N VAL A 77 19.15 21.43 -5.90
CA VAL A 77 18.65 22.70 -6.45
C VAL A 77 19.65 23.34 -7.42
N ASP A 78 20.94 23.27 -7.10
CA ASP A 78 21.99 23.98 -7.84
C ASP A 78 22.45 23.20 -9.07
N GLU A 79 22.31 21.87 -9.07
CA GLU A 79 22.55 21.04 -10.25
C GLU A 79 21.44 21.20 -11.32
N MET A 80 20.19 21.42 -10.89
CA MET A 80 19.07 21.76 -11.78
C MET A 80 19.18 23.20 -12.33
N ARG A 81 19.74 24.15 -11.56
CA ARG A 81 19.98 25.53 -12.01
C ARG A 81 21.14 25.65 -12.99
N SER A 82 22.19 24.83 -12.86
CA SER A 82 23.39 24.94 -13.70
C SER A 82 23.29 24.21 -15.05
N ARG A 83 22.36 23.26 -15.22
CA ARG A 83 22.29 22.40 -16.43
C ARG A 83 21.10 22.66 -17.36
N VAL A 84 20.18 23.55 -17.00
CA VAL A 84 19.02 23.90 -17.84
C VAL A 84 18.95 25.41 -18.01
N GLY A 85 19.48 25.90 -19.13
CA GLY A 85 19.19 27.25 -19.60
C GLY A 85 17.67 27.43 -19.75
N SER A 86 17.14 28.40 -19.01
CA SER A 86 15.83 29.06 -19.12
C SER A 86 14.74 28.42 -20.01
N VAL A 87 14.27 27.21 -19.67
CA VAL A 87 12.94 26.75 -20.09
C VAL A 87 12.11 26.57 -18.83
N GLY A 88 10.97 27.26 -18.80
CA GLY A 88 10.20 27.58 -17.60
C GLY A 88 9.71 26.36 -16.81
N ASN A 89 9.78 26.51 -15.49
CA ASN A 89 9.09 25.73 -14.46
C ASN A 89 7.66 25.35 -14.91
N THR A 90 7.13 24.18 -14.53
CA THR A 90 5.71 23.77 -14.65
C THR A 90 4.74 24.92 -14.35
N LYS A 91 5.09 25.80 -13.41
CA LYS A 91 4.44 27.08 -13.13
C LYS A 91 4.27 27.99 -14.36
N THR A 92 5.33 28.21 -15.13
CA THR A 92 5.32 29.04 -16.36
C THR A 92 4.40 28.43 -17.43
N PHE A 93 4.42 27.10 -17.59
CA PHE A 93 3.60 26.41 -18.57
C PHE A 93 2.11 26.41 -18.17
N CYS A 94 1.79 26.09 -16.91
CA CYS A 94 0.42 26.22 -16.42
C CYS A 94 -0.05 27.67 -16.59
N ASN A 95 0.77 28.65 -16.24
CA ASN A 95 0.42 30.07 -16.39
C ASN A 95 0.13 30.45 -17.85
N GLN A 96 0.73 29.78 -18.83
CA GLN A 96 0.46 30.00 -20.26
C GLN A 96 -0.87 29.39 -20.72
N ILE A 97 -1.17 28.13 -20.37
CA ILE A 97 -2.49 27.52 -20.67
C ILE A 97 -3.61 28.36 -20.03
N MET A 98 -3.39 28.78 -18.79
CA MET A 98 -4.38 29.50 -18.00
C MET A 98 -4.55 30.97 -18.45
N ALA A 99 -3.52 31.61 -18.99
CA ALA A 99 -3.63 32.94 -19.60
C ALA A 99 -4.53 32.95 -20.86
N ASN A 100 -4.74 31.78 -21.46
CA ASN A 100 -5.62 31.59 -22.62
C ASN A 100 -7.04 31.13 -22.24
N GLY A 101 -7.37 31.03 -20.95
CA GLY A 101 -8.68 30.58 -20.49
C GLY A 101 -8.88 29.05 -20.45
N GLY A 102 -7.81 28.27 -20.54
CA GLY A 102 -7.88 26.80 -20.46
C GLY A 102 -8.04 26.27 -19.03
N THR A 103 -8.61 25.06 -18.93
CA THR A 103 -8.69 24.29 -17.67
C THR A 103 -7.68 23.17 -17.68
N CYS A 104 -6.90 23.07 -16.60
CA CYS A 104 -5.92 22.01 -16.40
C CYS A 104 -6.42 21.02 -15.34
N VAL A 105 -6.50 19.74 -15.71
CA VAL A 105 -6.77 18.66 -14.75
C VAL A 105 -5.49 17.88 -14.52
N PHE A 106 -5.06 17.79 -13.27
CA PHE A 106 -3.92 16.99 -12.86
C PHE A 106 -4.40 15.72 -12.16
N PHE A 107 -4.06 14.58 -12.73
CA PHE A 107 -4.09 13.29 -12.02
C PHE A 107 -2.71 13.07 -11.42
N VAL A 108 -2.61 13.20 -10.10
CA VAL A 108 -1.32 13.13 -9.41
C VAL A 108 -1.09 11.72 -8.90
N GLY A 109 -0.43 10.91 -9.73
CA GLY A 109 -0.09 9.53 -9.44
C GLY A 109 1.38 9.35 -9.13
N ASN A 110 1.69 8.72 -8.00
CA ASN A 110 3.05 8.30 -7.79
C ASN A 110 3.17 7.11 -6.86
N PRO A 111 3.79 5.99 -7.30
CA PRO A 111 4.25 5.01 -6.36
C PRO A 111 5.37 5.58 -5.46
N ASP A 112 6.33 6.36 -5.95
CA ASP A 112 7.58 6.68 -5.23
C ASP A 112 8.00 8.18 -5.23
N GLY A 113 7.07 9.14 -5.17
CA GLY A 113 7.33 10.56 -4.84
C GLY A 113 7.73 11.50 -6.01
N PHE A 114 6.91 12.52 -6.30
CA PHE A 114 7.16 13.57 -7.29
C PHE A 114 7.14 14.87 -6.50
N LEU A 115 8.20 15.66 -6.62
CA LEU A 115 8.29 16.98 -6.01
C LEU A 115 7.71 18.01 -6.98
N LEU A 116 6.40 18.28 -6.87
CA LEU A 116 5.96 19.66 -7.01
C LEU A 116 6.61 20.40 -5.84
N ARG A 117 7.57 21.31 -6.12
CA ARG A 117 8.18 22.10 -5.05
C ARG A 117 7.16 23.09 -4.49
N TYR A 118 6.36 22.62 -3.55
CA TYR A 118 5.56 23.38 -2.59
C TYR A 118 5.44 22.48 -1.34
N ALA A 119 5.76 23.04 -0.18
CA ALA A 119 6.27 22.34 1.01
C ALA A 119 5.36 21.21 1.58
N ASP A 120 5.98 20.10 2.00
CA ASP A 120 5.42 18.93 2.68
C ASP A 120 4.31 18.15 1.94
N VAL A 121 4.74 17.14 1.17
CA VAL A 121 3.85 16.16 0.53
C VAL A 121 3.69 14.94 1.44
N GLY A 122 2.50 14.75 2.01
CA GLY A 122 2.13 13.49 2.68
C GLY A 122 1.68 12.46 1.63
N ILE A 123 2.27 11.27 1.60
CA ILE A 123 1.82 10.18 0.71
C ILE A 123 0.93 9.24 1.51
N ALA A 124 -0.27 8.95 1.00
CA ALA A 124 -1.20 8.07 1.68
C ALA A 124 -1.75 7.04 0.67
N ARG A 125 -1.28 5.79 0.77
CA ARG A 125 -1.71 4.70 -0.13
C ARG A 125 -2.99 4.05 0.41
N LYS A 126 -3.83 3.48 -0.48
CA LYS A 126 -5.03 2.70 -0.10
C LYS A 126 -4.75 1.57 0.91
N THR A 127 -3.53 1.04 0.92
CA THR A 127 -3.08 -0.01 1.85
C THR A 127 -2.56 0.52 3.20
N ASP A 128 -2.44 1.83 3.37
CA ASP A 128 -1.95 2.44 4.60
C ASP A 128 -3.11 2.60 5.58
N THR A 129 -3.03 1.93 6.74
CA THR A 129 -4.11 1.77 7.75
C THR A 129 -4.69 3.08 8.34
N ARG A 130 -4.22 4.25 7.90
CA ARG A 130 -4.65 5.58 8.34
C ARG A 130 -5.72 6.21 7.45
N LEU A 131 -6.00 5.65 6.27
CA LEU A 131 -6.99 6.16 5.32
C LEU A 131 -8.28 5.33 5.25
N PHE A 132 -8.60 4.55 6.29
CA PHE A 132 -9.96 4.03 6.35
C PHE A 132 -10.93 5.21 6.52
N PRO A 133 -11.99 5.32 5.70
CA PRO A 133 -13.02 6.38 5.77
C PRO A 133 -13.70 6.52 7.15
N ARG A 134 -13.40 5.61 8.09
CA ARG A 134 -13.98 5.50 9.41
C ARG A 134 -13.26 6.28 10.52
N ARG A 135 -12.13 6.96 10.29
CA ARG A 135 -11.37 7.59 11.40
C ARG A 135 -11.16 9.09 11.33
N THR A 136 -11.49 9.76 10.24
CA THR A 136 -11.29 11.22 10.14
C THR A 136 -12.50 11.88 9.52
N ALA A 137 -13.08 12.86 10.23
CA ALA A 137 -14.17 13.66 9.70
C ALA A 137 -13.63 14.54 8.57
N TYR A 138 -14.03 14.23 7.33
CA TYR A 138 -13.74 15.07 6.17
C TYR A 138 -14.57 16.35 6.27
N ARG A 139 -13.98 17.48 5.90
CA ARG A 139 -14.67 18.77 5.86
C ARG A 139 -14.79 19.21 4.41
N TRP A 140 -16.02 19.34 3.93
CA TRP A 140 -16.32 19.85 2.60
C TRP A 140 -16.62 21.36 2.70
N PRO A 141 -16.12 22.19 1.77
CA PRO A 141 -16.49 23.59 1.72
C PRO A 141 -17.97 23.74 1.29
N GLU A 142 -18.74 24.58 1.99
CA GLU A 142 -20.12 24.95 1.65
C GLU A 142 -20.17 25.99 0.50
N THR A 143 -19.44 25.74 -0.59
CA THR A 143 -19.47 26.62 -1.76
C THR A 143 -20.24 25.95 -2.90
N GLU A 144 -21.45 26.44 -3.16
CA GLU A 144 -22.38 25.91 -4.16
C GLU A 144 -21.73 25.75 -5.56
N ALA A 145 -20.75 26.61 -5.88
CA ALA A 145 -19.97 26.58 -7.12
C ALA A 145 -19.14 25.29 -7.33
N TYR A 146 -18.79 24.53 -6.28
CA TYR A 146 -18.00 23.30 -6.39
C TYR A 146 -18.84 22.04 -6.17
N ARG A 147 -20.16 22.16 -6.00
CA ARG A 147 -21.06 21.05 -5.70
C ARG A 147 -20.96 19.89 -6.70
N PRO A 148 -20.87 20.11 -8.03
CA PRO A 148 -20.69 19.01 -8.98
C PRO A 148 -19.38 18.24 -8.75
N LEU A 149 -18.30 18.95 -8.42
CA LEU A 149 -17.00 18.35 -8.17
C LEU A 149 -16.96 17.62 -6.82
N VAL A 150 -17.62 18.15 -5.78
CA VAL A 150 -17.81 17.44 -4.51
C VAL A 150 -18.59 16.14 -4.73
N ALA A 151 -19.72 16.20 -5.41
CA ALA A 151 -20.53 15.02 -5.72
C ALA A 151 -19.75 13.98 -6.55
N PHE A 152 -18.92 14.44 -7.49
CA PHE A 152 -18.00 13.57 -8.23
C PHE A 152 -16.98 12.89 -7.31
N ILE A 153 -16.32 13.64 -6.41
CA ILE A 153 -15.35 13.07 -5.47
C ILE A 153 -16.04 12.06 -4.57
N GLU A 154 -17.26 12.34 -4.07
CA GLU A 154 -18.02 11.40 -3.24
C GLU A 154 -18.39 10.11 -3.99
N ARG A 155 -18.80 10.20 -5.26
CA ARG A 155 -19.11 9.02 -6.09
C ARG A 155 -17.88 8.15 -6.33
N HIS A 156 -16.73 8.78 -6.54
CA HIS A 156 -15.49 8.08 -6.92
C HIS A 156 -14.52 7.90 -5.76
N TYR A 157 -14.87 8.26 -4.53
CA TYR A 157 -13.94 8.31 -3.40
C TYR A 157 -13.17 7.00 -3.14
N GLU A 158 -13.75 5.85 -3.41
CA GLU A 158 -13.11 4.55 -3.13
C GLU A 158 -12.27 4.00 -4.30
N THR A 159 -12.39 4.65 -5.46
CA THR A 159 -11.77 4.22 -6.72
C THR A 159 -10.28 4.56 -6.86
N PRO A 160 -9.72 5.65 -6.26
CA PRO A 160 -8.30 5.95 -6.35
C PRO A 160 -7.42 4.82 -5.84
N GLU A 161 -6.34 4.56 -6.57
CA GLU A 161 -5.26 3.70 -6.10
C GLU A 161 -4.40 4.43 -5.06
N VAL A 162 -4.22 5.74 -5.24
CA VAL A 162 -3.34 6.58 -4.41
C VAL A 162 -3.96 7.95 -4.15
N TYR A 163 -3.92 8.35 -2.88
CA TYR A 163 -4.21 9.71 -2.42
C TYR A 163 -2.90 10.43 -2.09
N LEU A 164 -2.71 11.63 -2.65
CA LEU A 164 -1.54 12.44 -2.40
C LEU A 164 -1.93 13.69 -1.62
N GLY A 165 -1.38 13.85 -0.43
CA GLY A 165 -1.51 15.06 0.36
C GLY A 165 -0.74 16.20 -0.30
N LEU A 166 -1.43 17.29 -0.56
CA LEU A 166 -0.94 18.46 -1.28
C LEU A 166 -0.45 19.51 -0.27
N GLY A 167 0.85 19.74 -0.28
CA GLY A 167 1.47 20.82 0.46
C GLY A 167 1.18 22.19 -0.17
N LEU A 168 0.45 23.06 0.53
CA LEU A 168 0.15 24.41 0.05
C LEU A 168 0.91 25.47 0.86
N GLU A 169 1.57 26.40 0.15
CA GLU A 169 2.26 27.53 0.80
C GLU A 169 1.27 28.52 1.43
N ARG A 170 1.66 29.10 2.56
CA ARG A 170 0.93 30.22 3.20
C ARG A 170 0.84 31.39 2.21
N GLY A 171 -0.36 31.67 1.70
CA GLY A 171 -0.61 32.73 0.71
C GLY A 171 -1.57 32.32 -0.42
N MET A 172 -1.90 31.04 -0.55
CA MET A 172 -2.82 30.53 -1.58
C MET A 172 -4.30 30.67 -1.19
N HIS A 173 -4.73 31.88 -0.81
CA HIS A 173 -6.07 32.15 -0.25
C HIS A 173 -7.26 31.91 -1.20
N ARG A 174 -7.02 31.47 -2.45
CA ARG A 174 -8.05 31.28 -3.48
C ARG A 174 -8.20 29.83 -3.94
N ILE A 175 -7.39 28.90 -3.42
CA ILE A 175 -7.53 27.47 -3.71
C ILE A 175 -8.47 26.88 -2.65
N HIS A 176 -9.51 26.19 -3.10
CA HIS A 176 -10.44 25.49 -2.23
C HIS A 176 -9.94 24.06 -2.01
N HIS A 177 -9.89 23.66 -0.75
CA HIS A 177 -9.57 22.31 -0.35
C HIS A 177 -10.89 21.54 -0.34
N LEU A 178 -11.06 20.68 -1.34
CA LEU A 178 -12.30 19.95 -1.52
C LEU A 178 -12.29 18.66 -0.71
N LEU A 179 -11.12 18.10 -0.41
CA LEU A 179 -10.99 16.92 0.43
C LEU A 179 -9.79 17.11 1.36
N GLU A 180 -9.98 17.03 2.67
CA GLU A 180 -8.93 17.14 3.69
C GLU A 180 -9.00 16.01 4.72
N ASP A 181 -7.87 15.60 5.30
CA ASP A 181 -7.87 14.77 6.51
C ASP A 181 -8.07 15.59 7.79
N SER A 182 -8.12 14.92 8.94
CA SER A 182 -8.32 15.56 10.24
C SER A 182 -7.21 16.51 10.69
N ILE A 183 -6.04 16.47 10.05
CA ILE A 183 -4.93 17.38 10.34
C ILE A 183 -4.87 18.54 9.34
N GLY A 184 -5.84 18.62 8.43
CA GLY A 184 -5.97 19.69 7.44
C GLY A 184 -5.09 19.50 6.20
N THR A 185 -4.63 18.28 5.92
CA THR A 185 -3.88 17.99 4.69
C THR A 185 -4.86 17.83 3.53
N PRO A 186 -4.79 18.66 2.48
CA PRO A 186 -5.70 18.55 1.35
C PRO A 186 -5.26 17.47 0.37
N TYR A 187 -6.19 16.69 -0.14
CA TYR A 187 -5.97 15.64 -1.13
C TYR A 187 -6.61 15.96 -2.48
N VAL A 188 -7.62 16.82 -2.47
CA VAL A 188 -8.25 17.37 -3.68
C VAL A 188 -8.33 18.87 -3.51
N ILE A 189 -7.84 19.58 -4.51
CA ILE A 189 -7.92 21.04 -4.55
C ILE A 189 -8.49 21.49 -5.88
N ALA A 190 -9.23 22.59 -5.84
CA ALA A 190 -9.69 23.26 -7.03
C ALA A 190 -9.69 24.78 -6.86
N GLY A 191 -9.39 25.51 -7.92
CA GLY A 191 -9.48 26.97 -7.89
C GLY A 191 -8.71 27.67 -9.00
N PRO A 192 -8.82 29.01 -9.06
CA PRO A 192 -8.08 29.84 -10.00
C PRO A 192 -6.58 29.86 -9.67
N PRO A 193 -5.72 30.12 -10.67
CA PRO A 193 -4.27 30.09 -10.47
C PRO A 193 -3.70 31.26 -9.69
N PHE A 194 -2.52 31.03 -9.12
CA PHE A 194 -1.72 32.04 -8.40
C PHE A 194 -0.37 32.31 -9.09
N PRO A 195 0.12 33.58 -9.16
CA PRO A 195 -0.52 34.83 -8.72
C PRO A 195 -1.49 35.39 -9.77
N SER A 196 -2.72 35.76 -9.36
CA SER A 196 -3.81 36.09 -10.27
C SER A 196 -3.77 37.55 -10.76
N THR A 197 -3.02 37.81 -11.82
CA THR A 197 -3.29 38.94 -12.73
C THR A 197 -3.85 38.47 -14.08
N ALA A 198 -3.83 37.16 -14.37
CA ALA A 198 -4.36 36.59 -15.60
C ALA A 198 -5.82 36.11 -15.43
N PRO A 199 -6.70 36.35 -16.42
CA PRO A 199 -8.11 35.99 -16.33
C PRO A 199 -8.36 34.56 -16.88
N LYS A 200 -9.25 33.80 -16.20
CA LYS A 200 -10.05 32.66 -16.74
C LYS A 200 -9.49 31.23 -16.76
N GLY A 201 -8.39 30.90 -16.09
CA GLY A 201 -7.96 29.50 -15.93
C GLY A 201 -8.50 28.82 -14.66
N PHE A 202 -8.71 27.50 -14.70
CA PHE A 202 -9.12 26.70 -13.54
C PHE A 202 -8.21 25.47 -13.39
N VAL A 203 -7.78 25.18 -12.17
CA VAL A 203 -6.94 24.01 -11.87
C VAL A 203 -7.70 23.06 -10.96
N ILE A 204 -7.70 21.78 -11.32
CA ILE A 204 -8.22 20.69 -10.47
C ILE A 204 -7.11 19.68 -10.27
N CYS A 205 -6.76 19.38 -9.02
CA CYS A 205 -5.86 18.28 -8.70
C CYS A 205 -6.68 17.14 -8.09
N LEU A 206 -6.71 16.01 -8.78
CA LEU A 206 -7.44 14.82 -8.37
C LEU A 206 -6.49 13.69 -7.97
N PRO A 207 -6.97 12.72 -7.15
CA PRO A 207 -6.22 11.52 -6.82
C PRO A 207 -5.94 10.67 -8.08
N ASP A 208 -5.01 9.72 -7.98
CA ASP A 208 -4.74 8.80 -9.07
C ASP A 208 -5.78 7.69 -9.11
N TYR A 209 -6.63 7.73 -10.13
CA TYR A 209 -7.68 6.75 -10.38
C TYR A 209 -7.18 5.54 -11.18
N GLY A 210 -5.89 5.45 -11.53
CA GLY A 210 -5.38 4.36 -12.35
C GLY A 210 -5.98 4.37 -13.78
N ASP A 211 -6.17 3.19 -14.38
CA ASP A 211 -6.78 3.03 -15.71
C ASP A 211 -8.31 3.08 -15.66
N ALA A 212 -8.86 4.24 -15.34
CA ALA A 212 -10.30 4.45 -15.11
C ALA A 212 -10.90 5.45 -16.11
N PRO A 213 -11.05 5.09 -17.40
CA PRO A 213 -11.60 5.99 -18.42
C PRO A 213 -13.03 6.44 -18.11
N ASP A 214 -13.79 5.65 -17.37
CA ASP A 214 -15.15 6.00 -16.96
C ASP A 214 -15.18 7.08 -15.88
N VAL A 215 -14.18 7.14 -14.99
CA VAL A 215 -14.04 8.22 -14.01
C VAL A 215 -13.74 9.53 -14.73
N LEU A 216 -12.83 9.50 -15.71
CA LEU A 216 -12.49 10.68 -16.49
C LEU A 216 -13.65 11.12 -17.38
N HIS A 217 -14.38 10.17 -17.96
CA HIS A 217 -15.59 10.46 -18.70
C HIS A 217 -16.66 11.12 -17.81
N ASP A 218 -16.89 10.62 -16.59
CA ASP A 218 -17.83 11.25 -15.66
C ASP A 218 -17.39 12.68 -15.32
N LEU A 219 -16.10 12.90 -15.04
CA LEU A 219 -15.57 14.25 -14.80
C LEU A 219 -15.85 15.21 -15.98
N LEU A 220 -15.56 14.76 -17.21
CA LEU A 220 -15.77 15.54 -18.43
C LEU A 220 -17.24 15.73 -18.78
N ALA A 221 -18.10 14.76 -18.46
CA ALA A 221 -19.50 14.77 -18.83
C ALA A 221 -20.39 15.46 -17.79
N THR A 222 -20.03 15.44 -16.50
CA THR A 222 -20.92 15.86 -15.40
C THR A 222 -20.35 16.96 -14.52
N VAL A 223 -19.05 17.26 -14.56
CA VAL A 223 -18.43 18.24 -13.65
C VAL A 223 -17.84 19.42 -14.40
N LEU A 224 -16.98 19.15 -15.39
CA LEU A 224 -16.30 20.20 -16.14
C LEU A 224 -17.24 21.11 -16.96
N PRO A 225 -18.38 20.63 -17.50
CA PRO A 225 -19.34 21.51 -18.15
C PRO A 225 -19.93 22.56 -17.20
N ASP A 226 -20.14 22.21 -15.93
CA ASP A 226 -20.66 23.15 -14.93
C ASP A 226 -19.57 24.12 -14.45
N LEU A 227 -18.32 23.66 -14.32
CA LEU A 227 -17.19 24.46 -13.81
C LEU A 227 -16.51 25.34 -14.86
N SER A 228 -16.54 24.93 -16.13
CA SER A 228 -15.85 25.62 -17.24
C SER A 228 -16.68 25.51 -18.52
N PRO A 229 -17.89 26.11 -18.52
CA PRO A 229 -18.88 25.92 -19.57
C PRO A 229 -18.39 26.39 -20.95
N HIS A 230 -17.51 27.38 -20.99
CA HIS A 230 -16.86 27.88 -22.21
C HIS A 230 -16.00 26.83 -22.93
N LEU A 231 -15.57 25.75 -22.25
CA LEU A 231 -14.87 24.61 -22.86
C LEU A 231 -15.83 23.59 -23.50
N PHE A 232 -17.12 23.71 -23.21
CA PHE A 232 -18.19 22.85 -23.71
C PHE A 232 -19.28 23.67 -24.39
N PRO A 233 -18.95 24.45 -25.45
CA PRO A 233 -19.89 25.38 -26.08
C PRO A 233 -21.13 24.70 -26.68
N PHE A 234 -21.08 23.38 -26.92
CA PHE A 234 -22.23 22.60 -27.40
C PHE A 234 -23.09 22.00 -26.27
N GLN A 235 -22.65 22.07 -25.01
CA GLN A 235 -23.39 21.59 -23.84
C GLN A 235 -24.06 22.72 -23.05
N GLU A 236 -23.60 23.97 -23.17
CA GLU A 236 -24.24 25.15 -22.56
C GLU A 236 -25.75 25.22 -22.90
N ASP A 237 -26.15 24.80 -24.10
CA ASP A 237 -27.53 24.91 -24.58
C ASP A 237 -28.43 23.70 -24.25
N GLN A 238 -27.94 22.65 -23.56
CA GLN A 238 -28.70 21.41 -23.36
C GLN A 238 -28.62 20.80 -21.95
N GLY A 239 -27.93 21.44 -20.99
CA GLY A 239 -27.87 20.97 -19.60
C GLY A 239 -29.25 20.74 -18.97
N TRP A 240 -30.22 21.61 -19.31
CA TRP A 240 -31.62 21.53 -18.89
C TRP A 240 -32.28 20.20 -19.31
N LEU A 241 -31.90 19.57 -20.44
CA LEU A 241 -32.44 18.26 -20.83
C LEU A 241 -32.14 17.13 -19.83
N ARG A 242 -31.17 17.34 -18.93
CA ARG A 242 -30.83 16.39 -17.87
C ARG A 242 -31.66 16.60 -16.59
N GLU A 243 -32.34 17.73 -16.47
CA GLU A 243 -33.21 18.00 -15.32
C GLU A 243 -34.42 17.05 -15.34
N PRO A 244 -34.94 16.65 -14.16
CA PRO A 244 -36.01 15.66 -14.08
C PRO A 244 -37.27 16.02 -14.88
N GLU A 245 -37.57 17.31 -15.02
CA GLU A 245 -38.76 17.82 -15.73
C GLU A 245 -38.70 17.64 -17.26
N PHE A 246 -37.49 17.49 -17.83
CA PHE A 246 -37.29 17.27 -19.26
C PHE A 246 -36.95 15.82 -19.62
N ARG A 247 -36.83 14.93 -18.62
CA ARG A 247 -36.55 13.50 -18.80
C ARG A 247 -37.85 12.69 -18.81
N HIS A 248 -37.82 11.54 -19.49
CA HIS A 248 -38.95 10.59 -19.43
C HIS A 248 -39.18 10.14 -17.97
N PRO A 249 -40.40 10.24 -17.41
CA PRO A 249 -40.65 9.95 -16.00
C PRO A 249 -40.19 8.56 -15.56
N GLU A 250 -40.39 7.54 -16.39
CA GLU A 250 -39.92 6.18 -16.08
C GLU A 250 -38.39 6.08 -16.05
N ALA A 251 -37.68 6.84 -16.88
CA ALA A 251 -36.23 6.86 -16.88
C ALA A 251 -35.68 7.47 -15.59
N VAL A 252 -36.35 8.50 -15.05
CA VAL A 252 -36.00 9.09 -13.74
C VAL A 252 -36.22 8.07 -12.62
N VAL A 253 -37.33 7.32 -12.64
CA VAL A 253 -37.60 6.26 -11.65
C VAL A 253 -36.57 5.13 -11.74
N LEU A 254 -36.23 4.67 -12.94
CA LEU A 254 -35.24 3.61 -13.14
C LEU A 254 -33.84 4.04 -12.70
N GLU A 255 -33.45 5.28 -12.98
CA GLU A 255 -32.17 5.85 -12.53
C GLU A 255 -32.10 5.89 -10.99
N GLY A 256 -33.17 6.35 -10.33
CA GLY A 256 -33.27 6.34 -8.87
C GLY A 256 -33.15 4.93 -8.29
N ARG A 257 -33.84 3.95 -8.89
CA ARG A 257 -33.72 2.53 -8.50
C ARG A 257 -32.30 2.00 -8.69
N ARG A 258 -31.63 2.34 -9.79
CA ARG A 258 -30.23 1.94 -10.04
C ARG A 258 -29.32 2.45 -8.93
N ILE A 259 -29.40 3.74 -8.61
CA ILE A 259 -28.59 4.38 -7.55
C ILE A 259 -28.88 3.74 -6.19
N THR A 260 -30.15 3.48 -5.85
CA THR A 260 -30.51 2.79 -4.61
C THR A 260 -29.89 1.40 -4.54
N MET A 261 -30.00 0.60 -5.60
CA MET A 261 -29.42 -0.75 -5.65
C MET A 261 -27.89 -0.73 -5.56
N GLU A 262 -27.22 0.20 -6.25
CA GLU A 262 -25.77 0.38 -6.17
C GLU A 262 -25.31 0.71 -4.74
N ASN A 263 -26.03 1.61 -4.05
CA ASN A 263 -25.74 1.99 -2.68
C ASN A 263 -25.97 0.84 -1.68
N GLU A 264 -27.08 0.10 -1.83
CA GLU A 264 -27.38 -1.07 -1.00
C GLU A 264 -26.32 -2.17 -1.18
N MET A 265 -25.95 -2.46 -2.43
CA MET A 265 -24.90 -3.44 -2.74
C MET A 265 -23.55 -3.02 -2.13
N ARG A 266 -23.16 -1.75 -2.29
CA ARG A 266 -21.91 -1.23 -1.72
C ARG A 266 -21.89 -1.37 -0.20
N ARG A 267 -23.01 -1.05 0.46
CA ARG A 267 -23.15 -1.22 1.91
C ARG A 267 -23.02 -2.68 2.32
N ALA A 268 -23.69 -3.59 1.62
CA ALA A 268 -23.65 -5.02 1.91
C ALA A 268 -22.22 -5.58 1.73
N VAL A 269 -21.53 -5.23 0.65
CA VAL A 269 -20.12 -5.60 0.44
C VAL A 269 -19.24 -5.07 1.57
N GLY A 270 -19.38 -3.80 1.92
CA GLY A 270 -18.60 -3.20 3.01
C GLY A 270 -18.94 -3.76 4.40
N GLU A 271 -20.13 -4.33 4.61
CA GLU A 271 -20.48 -5.09 5.83
C GLU A 271 -19.78 -6.46 5.83
N LEU A 272 -19.84 -7.19 4.71
CA LEU A 272 -19.15 -8.48 4.55
C LEU A 272 -17.63 -8.35 4.72
N GLU A 273 -17.00 -7.32 4.15
CA GLU A 273 -15.56 -7.09 4.30
C GLU A 273 -15.17 -6.85 5.77
N ARG A 274 -16.02 -6.15 6.54
CA ARG A 274 -15.80 -5.94 7.97
C ARG A 274 -15.94 -7.23 8.77
N GLU A 275 -16.90 -8.07 8.41
CA GLU A 275 -17.06 -9.39 9.03
C GLU A 275 -15.85 -10.29 8.73
N ILE A 276 -15.38 -10.33 7.48
CA ILE A 276 -14.17 -11.05 7.09
C ILE A 276 -12.98 -10.56 7.90
N GLN A 277 -12.78 -9.23 7.97
CA GLN A 277 -11.66 -8.66 8.73
C GLN A 277 -11.75 -9.00 10.23
N ALA A 278 -12.95 -8.95 10.83
CA ALA A 278 -13.14 -9.30 12.23
C ALA A 278 -12.84 -10.79 12.51
N LEU A 279 -13.08 -11.68 11.55
CA LEU A 279 -12.73 -13.10 11.63
C LEU A 279 -11.23 -13.34 11.43
N GLU A 280 -10.57 -12.58 10.54
CA GLU A 280 -9.15 -12.73 10.24
C GLU A 280 -8.22 -12.08 11.28
N GLU A 281 -8.63 -10.99 11.93
CA GLU A 281 -7.77 -10.21 12.81
C GLU A 281 -7.16 -11.02 13.98
N PRO A 282 -7.93 -11.88 14.69
CA PRO A 282 -7.37 -12.75 15.73
C PRO A 282 -6.26 -13.68 15.20
N GLU A 283 -6.33 -14.06 13.92
CA GLU A 283 -5.39 -14.96 13.25
C GLU A 283 -4.35 -14.23 12.39
N SER A 284 -4.29 -12.90 12.47
CA SER A 284 -3.38 -12.08 11.67
C SER A 284 -1.90 -12.48 11.85
N HIS A 285 -1.55 -13.03 13.02
CA HIS A 285 -0.23 -13.58 13.32
C HIS A 285 0.15 -14.76 12.41
N LEU A 286 -0.80 -15.63 12.04
CA LEU A 286 -0.56 -16.74 11.12
C LEU A 286 -0.23 -16.25 9.72
N ARG A 287 -0.86 -15.16 9.26
CA ARG A 287 -0.48 -14.51 7.99
C ARG A 287 0.92 -13.91 8.09
N ARG A 288 1.25 -13.26 9.22
CA ARG A 288 2.58 -12.64 9.44
C ARG A 288 3.71 -13.67 9.47
N LEU A 289 3.47 -14.88 9.98
CA LEU A 289 4.44 -16.00 9.89
C LEU A 289 4.94 -16.24 8.46
N LEU A 290 4.07 -16.04 7.47
CA LEU A 290 4.35 -16.37 6.07
C LEU A 290 4.86 -15.17 5.26
N THR A 291 4.63 -13.95 5.76
CA THR A 291 4.73 -12.71 4.96
C THR A 291 5.67 -11.65 5.54
N THR A 292 6.26 -11.89 6.71
CA THR A 292 7.11 -10.90 7.40
C THR A 292 8.45 -11.48 7.82
N GLY A 293 9.41 -10.61 8.14
CA GLY A 293 10.72 -10.95 8.69
C GLY A 293 11.05 -10.07 9.90
N GLY A 294 12.22 -10.28 10.52
CA GLY A 294 12.70 -9.48 11.66
C GLY A 294 11.75 -9.51 12.87
N ASP A 295 11.63 -8.39 13.57
CA ASP A 295 10.81 -8.28 14.79
C ASP A 295 9.33 -8.62 14.58
N ALA A 296 8.78 -8.32 13.39
CA ALA A 296 7.41 -8.67 13.06
C ALA A 296 7.22 -10.19 12.99
N LEU A 297 8.22 -10.92 12.52
CA LEU A 297 8.22 -12.38 12.51
C LEU A 297 8.40 -12.95 13.91
N VAL A 298 9.27 -12.38 14.76
CA VAL A 298 9.43 -12.80 16.16
C VAL A 298 8.08 -12.74 16.89
N LYS A 299 7.37 -11.61 16.76
CA LYS A 299 6.02 -11.43 17.35
C LYS A 299 5.00 -12.41 16.75
N ALA A 300 5.09 -12.70 15.46
CA ALA A 300 4.22 -13.67 14.81
C ALA A 300 4.45 -15.09 15.34
N VAL A 301 5.71 -15.50 15.50
CA VAL A 301 6.09 -16.80 16.08
C VAL A 301 5.60 -16.91 17.52
N GLU A 302 5.82 -15.88 18.34
CA GLU A 302 5.34 -15.84 19.72
C GLU A 302 3.82 -16.01 19.82
N ALA A 303 3.05 -15.20 19.08
CA ALA A 303 1.60 -15.26 19.08
C ALA A 303 1.09 -16.63 18.58
N SER A 304 1.75 -17.18 17.56
CA SER A 304 1.42 -18.50 17.00
C SER A 304 1.64 -19.63 17.99
N LEU A 305 2.77 -19.62 18.71
CA LEU A 305 3.08 -20.62 19.74
C LEU A 305 2.15 -20.49 20.95
N ASN A 306 1.86 -19.27 21.42
CA ASN A 306 0.86 -19.06 22.48
C ASN A 306 -0.52 -19.57 22.08
N GLY A 307 -0.93 -19.35 20.82
CA GLY A 307 -2.17 -19.93 20.27
C GLY A 307 -2.15 -21.45 20.26
N LEU A 308 -1.04 -22.07 19.86
CA LEU A 308 -0.86 -23.52 19.90
C LEU A 308 -0.92 -24.07 21.33
N PHE A 309 -0.33 -23.38 22.31
CA PHE A 309 -0.38 -23.79 23.71
C PHE A 309 -1.80 -23.74 24.26
N ALA A 310 -2.56 -22.68 23.93
CA ALA A 310 -3.97 -22.57 24.31
C ALA A 310 -4.81 -23.70 23.70
N LEU A 311 -4.57 -24.05 22.43
CA LEU A 311 -5.30 -25.12 21.73
C LEU A 311 -4.99 -26.52 22.26
N THR A 312 -3.84 -26.72 22.90
CA THR A 312 -3.37 -28.03 23.38
C THR A 312 -3.46 -28.18 24.90
N GLY A 313 -3.82 -27.11 25.62
CA GLY A 313 -3.86 -27.12 27.09
C GLY A 313 -2.48 -27.05 27.76
N ALA A 314 -1.48 -26.55 27.06
CA ALA A 314 -0.11 -26.38 27.56
C ALA A 314 0.04 -25.14 28.47
N THR A 315 -0.67 -25.11 29.60
CA THR A 315 -0.77 -23.92 30.46
C THR A 315 0.53 -23.52 31.16
N ASP A 316 1.47 -24.45 31.32
CA ASP A 316 2.76 -24.22 31.99
C ASP A 316 3.84 -23.64 31.06
N ALA A 317 3.57 -23.58 29.77
CA ALA A 317 4.49 -23.05 28.76
C ALA A 317 4.57 -21.52 28.84
N LYS A 318 5.77 -20.97 29.04
CA LYS A 318 6.00 -19.52 29.13
C LYS A 318 7.05 -19.06 28.13
N LEU A 319 6.63 -18.24 27.17
CA LEU A 319 7.54 -17.58 26.23
C LEU A 319 8.09 -16.28 26.82
N ARG A 320 9.36 -16.02 26.54
CA ARG A 320 10.07 -14.79 26.87
C ARG A 320 10.79 -14.26 25.66
N HIS A 321 10.79 -12.94 25.49
CA HIS A 321 11.62 -12.28 24.50
C HIS A 321 13.07 -12.28 24.94
N GLU A 322 13.95 -12.63 24.00
CA GLU A 322 15.39 -12.51 24.14
C GLU A 322 15.97 -11.90 22.86
N ARG A 323 17.22 -11.43 22.94
CA ARG A 323 17.86 -10.80 21.78
C ARG A 323 17.95 -11.82 20.63
N GLY A 324 17.29 -11.50 19.51
CA GLY A 324 17.31 -12.31 18.30
C GLY A 324 16.28 -13.46 18.25
N GLY A 325 15.40 -13.61 19.24
CA GLY A 325 14.38 -14.65 19.21
C GLY A 325 13.57 -14.78 20.49
N LEU A 326 13.18 -16.02 20.82
CA LEU A 326 12.35 -16.33 21.99
C LEU A 326 13.02 -17.40 22.85
N ARG A 327 12.63 -17.47 24.11
CA ARG A 327 12.91 -18.60 24.99
C ARG A 327 11.59 -19.14 25.54
N LEU A 328 11.43 -20.45 25.47
CA LEU A 328 10.32 -21.16 26.10
C LEU A 328 10.81 -21.81 27.39
N ASP A 329 10.22 -21.41 28.52
CA ASP A 329 10.34 -22.11 29.80
C ASP A 329 9.14 -23.06 29.90
N TRP A 330 9.36 -24.37 30.00
CA TRP A 330 8.26 -25.34 30.10
C TRP A 330 8.65 -26.56 30.94
N LYS A 331 8.01 -26.71 32.10
CA LYS A 331 8.38 -27.69 33.14
C LYS A 331 9.87 -27.49 33.49
N ASP A 332 10.66 -28.56 33.49
CA ASP A 332 12.10 -28.51 33.73
C ASP A 332 12.92 -28.37 32.44
N ARG A 333 12.31 -27.90 31.34
CA ARG A 333 12.97 -27.75 30.04
C ARG A 333 12.95 -26.31 29.54
N PHE A 334 13.98 -25.99 28.75
CA PHE A 334 14.16 -24.71 28.10
C PHE A 334 14.30 -24.93 26.59
N VAL A 335 13.58 -24.17 25.78
CA VAL A 335 13.76 -24.16 24.31
C VAL A 335 14.18 -22.77 23.86
N LEU A 336 15.40 -22.65 23.34
CA LEU A 336 15.91 -21.42 22.75
C LEU A 336 15.50 -21.38 21.28
N ILE A 337 14.62 -20.43 20.94
CA ILE A 337 14.06 -20.30 19.60
C ILE A 337 14.76 -19.14 18.89
N GLN A 338 15.53 -19.43 17.85
CA GLN A 338 16.10 -18.44 16.95
C GLN A 338 15.13 -18.19 15.81
N VAL A 339 14.78 -16.93 15.56
CA VAL A 339 13.85 -16.56 14.50
C VAL A 339 14.63 -15.90 13.37
N ALA A 340 14.53 -16.46 12.17
CA ALA A 340 15.20 -15.97 10.97
C ALA A 340 14.20 -15.77 9.83
N GLY A 341 14.50 -14.97 8.83
CA GLY A 341 13.54 -14.72 7.75
C GLY A 341 13.68 -13.37 7.11
N SER A 342 14.89 -12.82 7.04
CA SER A 342 15.21 -11.69 6.16
C SER A 342 15.88 -12.14 4.86
N GLU A 343 16.30 -13.40 4.83
CA GLU A 343 17.20 -14.01 3.86
C GLU A 343 16.42 -14.73 2.74
N ARG A 344 17.05 -14.88 1.57
CA ARG A 344 16.49 -15.69 0.46
C ARG A 344 16.50 -17.19 0.81
N GLU A 345 17.56 -17.61 1.47
CA GLU A 345 17.79 -18.93 2.04
C GLU A 345 18.58 -18.70 3.33
N LEU A 346 18.40 -19.56 4.32
CA LEU A 346 19.22 -19.49 5.53
C LEU A 346 20.61 -20.03 5.23
N ARG A 347 21.61 -19.45 5.88
CA ARG A 347 22.99 -19.94 5.84
C ARG A 347 23.35 -20.60 7.18
N GLY A 348 24.47 -21.31 7.21
CA GLY A 348 24.98 -21.93 8.42
C GLY A 348 25.32 -20.94 9.57
N ASP A 349 25.35 -19.64 9.29
CA ASP A 349 25.54 -18.59 10.30
C ASP A 349 24.38 -18.51 11.32
N VAL A 350 23.15 -18.80 10.90
CA VAL A 350 22.00 -18.89 11.83
C VAL A 350 22.19 -20.04 12.82
N VAL A 351 22.79 -21.14 12.38
CA VAL A 351 23.14 -22.26 13.27
C VAL A 351 24.27 -21.86 14.22
N ASN A 352 25.30 -21.16 13.74
CA ASN A 352 26.37 -20.62 14.61
C ASN A 352 25.79 -19.72 15.71
N GLN A 353 24.86 -18.82 15.35
CA GLN A 353 24.23 -17.92 16.32
C GLN A 353 23.43 -18.69 17.38
N LEU A 354 22.76 -19.78 16.97
CA LEU A 354 22.02 -20.65 17.87
C LEU A 354 22.95 -21.44 18.80
N ASP A 355 24.07 -21.96 18.28
CA ASP A 355 25.13 -22.62 19.05
C ASP A 355 25.66 -21.66 20.14
N ASP A 356 26.06 -20.44 19.75
CA ASP A 356 26.57 -19.42 20.66
C ASP A 356 25.55 -19.06 21.75
N ARG A 357 24.28 -18.89 21.37
CA ARG A 357 23.20 -18.56 22.30
C ARG A 357 22.95 -19.70 23.29
N ARG A 358 22.95 -20.96 22.83
CA ARG A 358 22.81 -22.13 23.69
C ARG A 358 23.97 -22.25 24.68
N TYR A 359 25.20 -22.05 24.20
CA TYR A 359 26.39 -22.07 25.05
C TYR A 359 26.34 -21.00 26.15
N GLN A 360 25.98 -19.75 25.78
CA GLN A 360 25.83 -18.66 26.74
C GLN A 360 24.75 -18.95 27.78
N PHE A 361 23.61 -19.49 27.34
CA PHE A 361 22.51 -19.84 28.23
C PHE A 361 22.92 -20.90 29.26
N LEU A 362 23.53 -22.00 28.82
CA LEU A 362 24.03 -23.08 29.69
C LEU A 362 25.02 -22.55 30.73
N LYS A 363 25.94 -21.68 30.31
CA LYS A 363 26.90 -21.05 31.22
C LYS A 363 26.24 -20.16 32.27
N SER A 364 25.13 -19.49 31.94
CA SER A 364 24.48 -18.52 32.83
C SER A 364 23.55 -19.13 33.87
N LEU A 365 22.80 -20.19 33.52
CA LEU A 365 21.79 -20.78 34.40
C LEU A 365 22.29 -22.01 35.17
N GLY A 366 23.39 -22.63 34.75
CA GLY A 366 23.85 -23.88 35.33
C GLY A 366 22.86 -25.04 35.14
N ALA A 367 21.93 -24.90 34.19
CA ALA A 367 20.96 -25.93 33.87
C ALA A 367 21.66 -27.16 33.24
N PRO A 368 21.18 -28.39 33.49
CA PRO A 368 21.71 -29.57 32.83
C PRO A 368 21.58 -29.47 31.30
N VAL A 369 22.57 -29.96 30.56
CA VAL A 369 22.64 -29.79 29.09
C VAL A 369 21.44 -30.45 28.39
N GLU A 370 20.97 -31.55 28.95
CA GLU A 370 19.84 -32.35 28.49
C GLU A 370 18.48 -31.66 28.64
N THR A 371 18.38 -30.60 29.46
CA THR A 371 17.14 -29.84 29.63
C THR A 371 17.05 -28.64 28.69
N VAL A 372 18.14 -28.28 28.01
CA VAL A 372 18.20 -27.13 27.10
C VAL A 372 18.18 -27.62 25.66
N HIS A 373 17.12 -27.23 24.95
CA HIS A 373 16.91 -27.48 23.53
C HIS A 373 17.01 -26.17 22.74
N SER A 374 17.18 -26.29 21.43
CA SER A 374 17.33 -25.14 20.54
C SER A 374 16.65 -25.41 19.21
N LEU A 375 15.95 -24.40 18.70
CA LEU A 375 15.11 -24.49 17.49
C LEU A 375 15.29 -23.25 16.64
N VAL A 376 15.47 -23.41 15.33
CA VAL A 376 15.33 -22.33 14.35
C VAL A 376 13.90 -22.32 13.81
N VAL A 377 13.24 -21.17 13.81
CA VAL A 377 11.98 -20.95 13.08
C VAL A 377 12.22 -19.91 12.00
N ALA A 378 12.02 -20.29 10.73
CA ALA A 378 12.45 -19.44 9.62
C ALA A 378 11.38 -19.13 8.57
N ASN A 379 11.26 -17.85 8.19
CA ASN A 379 10.44 -17.41 7.05
C ASN A 379 11.32 -16.89 5.90
N PHE A 380 12.00 -17.81 5.20
CA PHE A 380 12.91 -17.48 4.10
C PHE A 380 12.16 -17.15 2.79
N ASP A 381 12.82 -16.42 1.90
CA ASP A 381 12.35 -15.98 0.57
C ASP A 381 10.99 -15.24 0.53
N PHE A 382 10.51 -14.74 1.68
CA PHE A 382 9.19 -14.11 1.77
C PHE A 382 9.11 -12.79 0.96
N ARG A 383 10.24 -12.08 0.79
CA ARG A 383 10.30 -10.78 0.10
C ARG A 383 9.91 -10.85 -1.38
N LYS A 384 10.04 -12.02 -2.03
CA LYS A 384 9.56 -12.21 -3.40
C LYS A 384 8.03 -12.35 -3.48
N ARG A 385 7.33 -12.29 -2.34
CA ARG A 385 5.92 -12.66 -2.22
C ARG A 385 5.66 -14.06 -2.78
N ALA A 386 6.68 -14.91 -2.70
CA ALA A 386 6.61 -16.28 -3.18
C ALA A 386 5.63 -17.07 -2.31
N ASP A 387 4.78 -17.83 -2.98
CA ASP A 387 3.89 -18.82 -2.38
C ASP A 387 4.72 -19.72 -1.44
N PRO A 388 4.43 -19.76 -0.13
CA PRO A 388 5.16 -20.60 0.84
C PRO A 388 5.27 -22.06 0.42
N ARG A 389 4.28 -22.59 -0.32
CA ARG A 389 4.23 -23.96 -0.82
C ARG A 389 5.24 -24.25 -1.93
N LYS A 390 5.76 -23.20 -2.57
CA LYS A 390 6.67 -23.28 -3.73
C LYS A 390 8.06 -22.75 -3.40
N ARG A 391 8.32 -22.43 -2.14
CA ARG A 391 9.67 -22.03 -1.72
C ARG A 391 10.57 -23.26 -1.79
N GLY A 392 11.81 -23.04 -2.19
CA GLY A 392 12.83 -24.08 -2.23
C GLY A 392 13.18 -24.59 -0.82
N PRO A 393 14.23 -25.42 -0.69
CA PRO A 393 14.73 -25.83 0.61
C PRO A 393 15.15 -24.62 1.46
N MET A 394 14.90 -24.70 2.78
CA MET A 394 15.20 -23.60 3.73
C MET A 394 16.66 -23.13 3.68
N PHE A 395 17.59 -24.08 3.50
CA PHE A 395 19.03 -23.86 3.46
C PHE A 395 19.62 -23.95 2.05
N GLY A 396 18.78 -23.85 1.01
CA GLY A 396 19.25 -23.89 -0.37
C GLY A 396 20.05 -25.15 -0.69
N ASP A 397 21.18 -24.96 -1.37
CA ASP A 397 22.11 -26.02 -1.77
C ASP A 397 22.89 -26.63 -0.59
N GLU A 398 22.95 -25.96 0.57
CA GLU A 398 23.67 -26.43 1.76
C GLU A 398 22.84 -27.33 2.68
N ILE A 399 21.60 -27.65 2.30
CA ILE A 399 20.64 -28.32 3.20
C ILE A 399 21.16 -29.62 3.80
N ALA A 400 21.91 -30.44 3.06
CA ALA A 400 22.46 -31.70 3.58
C ALA A 400 23.51 -31.45 4.68
N ALA A 401 24.46 -30.54 4.42
CA ALA A 401 25.52 -30.20 5.37
C ALA A 401 24.95 -29.51 6.62
N VAL A 402 23.97 -28.62 6.45
CA VAL A 402 23.31 -27.97 7.58
C VAL A 402 22.46 -28.96 8.36
N HIS A 403 21.76 -29.88 7.70
CA HIS A 403 20.98 -30.91 8.39
C HIS A 403 21.88 -31.80 9.26
N GLU A 404 23.00 -32.29 8.72
CA GLU A 404 23.97 -33.06 9.50
C GLU A 404 24.47 -32.28 10.71
N ARG A 405 24.76 -30.98 10.53
CA ARG A 405 25.18 -30.11 11.63
C ARG A 405 24.10 -29.93 12.69
N LEU A 406 22.83 -29.74 12.29
CA LEU A 406 21.70 -29.66 13.23
C LEU A 406 21.59 -30.94 14.06
N LEU A 407 21.79 -32.11 13.44
CA LEU A 407 21.80 -33.40 14.13
C LEU A 407 22.95 -33.49 15.15
N GLN A 408 24.19 -33.14 14.74
CA GLN A 408 25.38 -33.17 15.60
C GLN A 408 25.27 -32.19 16.78
N ALA A 409 24.73 -31.00 16.56
CA ALA A 409 24.55 -29.97 17.58
C ALA A 409 23.28 -30.19 18.44
N HIS A 410 22.47 -31.21 18.15
CA HIS A 410 21.17 -31.44 18.77
C HIS A 410 20.25 -30.21 18.71
N HIS A 411 20.15 -29.62 17.52
CA HIS A 411 19.30 -28.47 17.20
C HIS A 411 18.15 -28.89 16.29
N GLY A 412 17.00 -28.25 16.44
CA GLY A 412 15.89 -28.33 15.50
C GLY A 412 15.87 -27.16 14.52
N ALA A 413 15.23 -27.34 13.37
CA ALA A 413 14.85 -26.25 12.49
C ALA A 413 13.51 -26.53 11.82
N MET A 414 12.64 -25.53 11.72
CA MET A 414 11.35 -25.61 11.05
C MET A 414 11.02 -24.32 10.30
N SER A 415 10.28 -24.42 9.20
CA SER A 415 9.86 -23.21 8.49
C SER A 415 8.65 -22.58 9.16
N GLY A 416 8.44 -21.27 8.94
CA GLY A 416 7.21 -20.60 9.32
C GLY A 416 5.97 -21.22 8.64
N TRP A 417 6.16 -21.84 7.47
CA TRP A 417 5.12 -22.61 6.78
C TRP A 417 4.79 -23.90 7.53
N ASP A 418 5.78 -24.65 8.01
CA ASP A 418 5.54 -25.86 8.80
C ASP A 418 4.85 -25.54 10.12
N LEU A 419 5.29 -24.49 10.83
CA LEU A 419 4.62 -24.03 12.05
C LEU A 419 3.16 -23.61 11.76
N PHE A 420 2.92 -22.89 10.67
CA PHE A 420 1.57 -22.54 10.22
C PHE A 420 0.71 -23.79 9.98
N ARG A 421 1.26 -24.82 9.32
CA ARG A 421 0.54 -26.07 9.04
C ARG A 421 0.21 -26.85 10.31
N VAL A 422 1.13 -26.94 11.27
CA VAL A 422 0.88 -27.54 12.59
C VAL A 422 -0.32 -26.88 13.26
N ILE A 423 -0.32 -25.56 13.34
CA ILE A 423 -1.40 -24.81 14.01
C ILE A 423 -2.72 -24.97 13.27
N ARG A 424 -2.72 -24.85 11.93
CA ARG A 424 -3.94 -25.03 11.13
C ARG A 424 -4.53 -26.43 11.25
N ALA A 425 -3.68 -27.45 11.23
CA ALA A 425 -4.12 -28.83 11.40
C ALA A 425 -4.74 -29.05 12.79
N GLN A 426 -4.13 -28.50 13.86
CA GLN A 426 -4.69 -28.57 15.21
C GLN A 426 -6.03 -27.81 15.31
N GLN A 427 -6.13 -26.59 14.77
CA GLN A 427 -7.36 -25.81 14.77
C GLN A 427 -8.52 -26.53 14.05
N ARG A 428 -8.22 -27.19 12.94
CA ARG A 428 -9.18 -27.97 12.14
C ARG A 428 -9.49 -29.34 12.73
N ARG A 429 -8.76 -29.76 13.77
CA ARG A 429 -8.80 -31.10 14.35
C ARG A 429 -8.42 -32.20 13.36
N ASP A 430 -7.56 -31.85 12.39
CA ASP A 430 -6.91 -32.82 11.50
C ASP A 430 -5.85 -33.64 12.27
N ILE A 431 -5.35 -33.07 13.38
CA ILE A 431 -4.50 -33.69 14.40
C ILE A 431 -5.03 -33.34 15.79
N ALA A 432 -4.64 -34.15 16.78
CA ALA A 432 -4.97 -33.95 18.18
C ALA A 432 -3.70 -33.94 19.03
N LEU A 433 -2.95 -32.83 18.96
CA LEU A 433 -1.74 -32.66 19.74
C LEU A 433 -2.07 -32.46 21.22
N MET A 434 -1.40 -33.22 22.08
CA MET A 434 -1.36 -33.01 23.51
C MET A 434 -0.15 -32.11 23.89
N PRO A 435 -0.10 -31.56 25.11
CA PRO A 435 1.01 -30.72 25.56
C PRO A 435 2.40 -31.33 25.31
N ASP A 436 2.55 -32.63 25.57
CA ASP A 436 3.83 -33.32 25.37
C ASP A 436 4.17 -33.53 23.89
N ASP A 437 3.19 -33.59 22.99
CA ASP A 437 3.44 -33.66 21.54
C ASP A 437 3.97 -32.32 21.01
N VAL A 438 3.42 -31.21 21.50
CA VAL A 438 3.95 -29.87 21.17
C VAL A 438 5.39 -29.75 21.64
N LEU A 439 5.69 -30.19 22.86
CA LEU A 439 7.06 -30.20 23.35
C LEU A 439 7.97 -31.06 22.47
N ARG A 440 7.54 -32.27 22.07
CA ARG A 440 8.31 -33.12 21.13
C ARG A 440 8.60 -32.41 19.82
N VAL A 441 7.61 -31.73 19.22
CA VAL A 441 7.80 -30.94 17.99
C VAL A 441 8.83 -29.83 18.20
N LEU A 442 8.73 -29.08 19.30
CA LEU A 442 9.64 -27.96 19.58
C LEU A 442 11.05 -28.39 20.01
N THR A 443 11.22 -29.65 20.44
CA THR A 443 12.52 -30.24 20.80
C THR A 443 13.04 -31.22 19.75
N ALA A 444 12.36 -31.35 18.60
CA ALA A 444 12.78 -32.23 17.53
C ALA A 444 14.16 -31.79 17.01
N VAL A 445 15.02 -32.77 16.74
CA VAL A 445 16.39 -32.54 16.25
C VAL A 445 16.42 -32.76 14.74
N GLY A 446 17.15 -31.92 14.03
CA GLY A 446 17.22 -31.92 12.57
C GLY A 446 16.15 -31.04 11.93
N LEU A 447 15.87 -31.30 10.66
CA LEU A 447 14.85 -30.57 9.90
C LEU A 447 13.46 -31.14 10.19
N PHE A 448 12.60 -30.32 10.76
CA PHE A 448 11.19 -30.64 10.90
C PHE A 448 10.49 -30.50 9.55
N ASP A 449 9.82 -31.58 9.14
CA ASP A 449 8.96 -31.63 7.97
C ASP A 449 7.55 -32.02 8.40
N PHE A 450 6.56 -31.17 8.12
CA PHE A 450 5.20 -31.40 8.55
C PHE A 450 4.58 -32.66 7.91
N ASP A 451 4.91 -32.96 6.65
CA ASP A 451 4.33 -34.12 5.95
C ASP A 451 4.81 -35.44 6.56
N THR A 452 6.10 -35.53 6.88
CA THR A 452 6.71 -36.63 7.63
C THR A 452 6.08 -36.76 9.02
N PHE A 453 5.89 -35.65 9.72
CA PHE A 453 5.26 -35.63 11.05
C PHE A 453 3.83 -36.18 11.01
N ILE A 454 3.00 -35.74 10.05
CA ILE A 454 1.62 -36.24 9.89
C ILE A 454 1.59 -37.72 9.51
N ALA A 455 2.49 -38.16 8.62
CA ALA A 455 2.57 -39.57 8.24
C ALA A 455 2.86 -40.45 9.47
N ALA A 456 3.77 -40.02 10.35
CA ALA A 456 4.09 -40.72 11.58
C ALA A 456 2.88 -40.77 12.55
N GLN A 457 2.10 -39.69 12.66
CA GLN A 457 0.91 -39.62 13.52
C GLN A 457 -0.25 -40.50 13.03
N ARG A 458 -0.31 -40.82 11.73
CA ARG A 458 -1.36 -41.69 11.16
C ARG A 458 -0.99 -43.18 11.16
N GLY A 459 0.29 -43.50 11.32
CA GLY A 459 0.80 -44.87 11.37
C GLY A 459 1.02 -45.41 12.79
N ALA A 460 0.93 -44.55 13.80
CA ALA A 460 0.92 -44.88 15.23
C ALA A 460 -0.52 -44.93 15.75
#